data_AF-A0A2T1GGK1-F1
#
_entry.id   AF-A0A2T1GGK1-F1
#
_cell.length_a   1.000
_cell.length_b   1.000
_cell.length_c   1.000
_cell.angle_alpha   90.00
_cell.angle_beta   90.00
_cell.angle_gamma   90.00
#
_symmetry.space_group_name_H-M   'P 1'
#
loop_
_entity.id
_entity.type
_entity.pdbx_description
1 polymer ?
#
loop_
_entity_poly.entity_id
_entity_poly.type
_entity_poly.pdbx_seq_one_letter_code
_entity_poly.pdbx_strand_id
1 'polypeptide(L)'
;MNIPSAVTVAREEGLVKLPKKTNASCEASINSVKNQLIKNGYFSLKPTAGLSGEVFKSNIQIDKNRIRNSYYEYPTARPELVSIHLTSDSKKVLGTFSRSPQLMVNLGAQIIAGCDRVGMVEFSAPWEEFVRPVGYFNDNTVRTFSWIENRDEAEIRSGKYPNQRVVVTPTGSMSMYKWGYYYSP
;
A
#
# COMPACT_ATOMS: atom_id res chain seq x y z
N MET A 1 15.20 -15.02 -43.09
CA MET A 1 14.92 -13.73 -42.43
C MET A 1 14.21 -14.05 -41.13
N ASN A 2 14.89 -13.90 -39.99
CA ASN A 2 14.29 -14.17 -38.68
C ASN A 2 13.69 -12.88 -38.14
N ILE A 3 12.36 -12.86 -37.97
CA ILE A 3 11.66 -11.81 -37.24
C ILE A 3 11.98 -12.04 -35.75
N PRO A 4 12.53 -11.05 -35.01
CA PRO A 4 12.75 -11.22 -33.58
C PRO A 4 11.40 -11.36 -32.88
N SER A 5 11.25 -12.44 -32.11
CA SER A 5 10.16 -12.63 -31.17
C SER A 5 10.02 -11.39 -30.29
N ALA A 6 8.81 -10.83 -30.26
CA ALA A 6 8.47 -9.76 -29.35
C ALA A 6 8.89 -10.13 -27.93
N VAL A 7 9.77 -9.33 -27.35
CA VAL A 7 10.07 -9.38 -25.92
C VAL A 7 8.78 -8.97 -25.21
N THR A 8 7.99 -9.96 -24.81
CA THR A 8 6.89 -9.75 -23.88
C THR A 8 7.52 -9.31 -22.56
N VAL A 9 7.63 -8.00 -22.35
CA VAL A 9 8.04 -7.44 -21.06
C VAL A 9 6.97 -7.89 -20.07
N ALA A 10 7.32 -8.83 -19.20
CA ALA A 10 6.46 -9.26 -18.11
C ALA A 10 6.05 -8.00 -17.33
N ARG A 11 4.75 -7.72 -17.30
CA ARG A 11 4.22 -6.59 -16.54
C ARG A 11 4.39 -6.98 -15.07
N GLU A 12 5.35 -6.37 -14.38
CA GLU A 12 5.53 -6.57 -12.93
C GLU A 12 4.26 -6.10 -12.20
N GLU A 13 3.44 -7.05 -11.74
CA GLU A 13 2.21 -6.73 -11.02
C GLU A 13 2.53 -6.01 -9.71
N GLY A 14 1.72 -5.00 -9.38
CA GLY A 14 1.90 -4.26 -8.12
C GLY A 14 3.00 -3.19 -8.18
N LEU A 15 3.45 -2.82 -9.39
CA LEU A 15 4.38 -1.73 -9.65
C LEU A 15 3.83 -0.76 -10.72
N VAL A 16 4.02 0.55 -10.51
CA VAL A 16 3.72 1.61 -11.47
C VAL A 16 4.82 2.65 -11.47
N LYS A 17 5.25 3.12 -12.66
CA LYS A 17 6.13 4.28 -12.76
C LYS A 17 5.31 5.56 -12.75
N LEU A 18 5.67 6.53 -11.91
CA LEU A 18 4.94 7.80 -11.87
C LEU A 18 5.28 8.68 -13.08
N PRO A 19 4.29 9.37 -13.66
CA PRO A 19 4.55 10.40 -14.65
C PRO A 19 5.31 11.57 -13.99
N LYS A 20 6.18 12.24 -14.77
CA LYS A 20 7.00 13.35 -14.25
C LYS A 20 6.18 14.58 -13.81
N LYS A 21 4.94 14.71 -14.27
CA LYS A 21 3.99 15.77 -13.87
C LYS A 21 2.57 15.23 -13.95
N THR A 22 1.75 15.56 -12.96
CA THR A 22 0.30 15.48 -13.08
C THR A 22 -0.29 16.88 -12.91
N ASN A 23 -1.36 17.17 -13.63
CA ASN A 23 -2.10 18.44 -13.49
C ASN A 23 -3.23 18.33 -12.45
N ALA A 24 -3.38 17.17 -11.80
CA ALA A 24 -4.42 16.93 -10.81
C ALA A 24 -3.98 17.47 -9.45
N SER A 25 -4.85 18.22 -8.78
CA SER A 25 -4.60 18.60 -7.38
C SER A 25 -4.67 17.38 -6.47
N CYS A 26 -4.02 17.45 -5.31
CA CYS A 26 -4.05 16.39 -4.31
C CYS A 26 -5.50 16.00 -3.93
N GLU A 27 -6.36 17.00 -3.72
CA GLU A 27 -7.78 16.79 -3.43
C GLU A 27 -8.51 16.10 -4.59
N ALA A 28 -8.27 16.50 -5.84
CA ALA A 28 -8.89 15.87 -7.01
C ALA A 28 -8.47 14.40 -7.15
N SER A 29 -7.20 14.08 -6.90
CA SER A 29 -6.71 12.70 -6.89
C SER A 29 -7.35 11.86 -5.79
N ILE A 30 -7.43 12.37 -4.56
CA ILE A 30 -8.08 11.70 -3.43
C ILE A 30 -9.56 11.45 -3.74
N ASN A 31 -10.28 12.46 -4.22
CA ASN A 31 -11.70 12.36 -4.58
C ASN A 31 -11.94 11.36 -5.72
N SER A 32 -11.05 11.33 -6.72
CA SER A 32 -11.15 10.37 -7.81
C SER A 32 -10.96 8.93 -7.32
N VAL A 33 -9.98 8.67 -6.46
CA VAL A 33 -9.78 7.34 -5.86
C VAL A 33 -10.95 6.95 -4.97
N LYS A 34 -11.45 7.88 -4.14
CA LYS A 34 -12.67 7.68 -3.34
C LYS A 34 -13.85 7.25 -4.21
N ASN A 35 -14.09 7.95 -5.33
CA ASN A 35 -15.18 7.62 -6.25
C ASN A 35 -14.99 6.25 -6.92
N GLN A 36 -13.76 5.87 -7.26
CA GLN A 36 -13.46 4.54 -7.78
C GLN A 36 -13.72 3.45 -6.73
N LEU A 37 -13.33 3.67 -5.47
CA LEU A 37 -13.58 2.73 -4.37
C LEU A 37 -15.09 2.57 -4.11
N ILE A 38 -15.87 3.65 -4.19
CA ILE A 38 -17.34 3.60 -4.11
C ILE A 38 -17.91 2.81 -5.30
N LYS A 39 -17.53 3.16 -6.53
CA LYS A 39 -18.01 2.51 -7.76
C LYS A 39 -17.72 1.01 -7.77
N ASN A 40 -16.54 0.62 -7.31
CA ASN A 40 -16.14 -0.78 -7.22
C ASN A 40 -16.69 -1.47 -5.96
N GLY A 41 -17.44 -0.76 -5.12
CA GLY A 41 -18.09 -1.26 -3.92
C GLY A 41 -17.11 -1.72 -2.84
N TYR A 42 -15.98 -1.01 -2.67
CA TYR A 42 -15.03 -1.16 -1.56
C TYR A 42 -15.34 -0.22 -0.39
N PHE A 43 -16.21 0.77 -0.61
CA PHE A 43 -16.90 1.51 0.45
C PHE A 43 -18.34 1.03 0.51
N SER A 44 -18.78 0.59 1.69
CA SER A 44 -20.20 0.35 1.92
C SER A 44 -20.87 1.68 2.29
N LEU A 45 -21.99 1.98 1.63
CA LEU A 45 -22.89 3.07 2.00
C LEU A 45 -24.01 2.60 2.94
N LYS A 46 -24.04 1.30 3.27
CA LYS A 46 -25.04 0.70 4.15
C LYS A 46 -24.35 0.15 5.41
N PRO A 47 -25.00 0.22 6.59
CA PRO A 47 -24.52 -0.50 7.76
C PRO A 47 -24.36 -1.99 7.42
N THR A 48 -23.19 -2.55 7.66
CA THR A 48 -22.93 -3.98 7.43
C THR A 48 -23.70 -4.79 8.47
N ALA A 49 -24.63 -5.64 8.03
CA ALA A 49 -25.45 -6.45 8.94
C ALA A 49 -24.54 -7.35 9.81
N GLY A 50 -24.68 -7.27 11.13
CA GLY A 50 -23.91 -8.06 12.10
C GLY A 50 -22.79 -7.29 12.82
N LEU A 51 -22.42 -6.09 12.36
CA LEU A 51 -21.59 -5.16 13.12
C LEU A 51 -22.52 -4.15 13.78
N SER A 52 -22.65 -4.24 15.10
CA SER A 52 -23.49 -3.34 15.90
C SER A 52 -23.09 -1.88 15.68
N GLY A 53 -23.95 -1.12 14.99
CA GLY A 53 -24.08 0.33 15.15
C GLY A 53 -23.00 1.23 14.54
N GLU A 54 -21.77 0.78 14.28
CA GLU A 54 -20.78 1.61 13.59
C GLU A 54 -20.93 1.46 12.07
N VAL A 55 -21.67 2.39 11.48
CA VAL A 55 -21.41 2.76 10.10
C VAL A 55 -19.99 3.28 10.08
N PHE A 56 -19.02 2.42 9.77
CA PHE A 56 -17.65 2.86 9.51
C PHE A 56 -17.73 3.88 8.40
N LYS A 57 -17.60 5.17 8.75
CA LYS A 57 -17.52 6.22 7.76
C LYS A 57 -16.24 5.94 6.98
N SER A 58 -16.37 5.79 5.66
CA SER A 58 -15.21 5.79 4.78
C SER A 58 -14.42 7.05 5.09
N ASN A 59 -13.22 6.85 5.63
CA ASN A 59 -12.38 7.93 6.11
C ASN A 59 -11.05 7.85 5.38
N ILE A 60 -10.63 9.01 4.86
CA ILE A 60 -9.33 9.19 4.26
C ILE A 60 -8.61 10.19 5.18
N GLN A 61 -7.58 9.73 5.86
CA GLN A 61 -6.81 10.53 6.81
C GLN A 61 -5.41 10.78 6.25
N ILE A 62 -4.90 12.00 6.43
CA ILE A 62 -3.51 12.33 6.13
C ILE A 62 -2.74 12.35 7.45
N ASP A 63 -1.79 11.46 7.60
CA ASP A 63 -0.97 11.30 8.80
C ASP A 63 0.50 11.63 8.49
N LYS A 64 1.15 12.41 9.37
CA LYS A 64 2.57 12.81 9.27
C LYS A 64 3.47 12.07 10.27
N ASN A 65 2.88 11.39 11.24
CA ASN A 65 3.53 10.77 12.39
C ASN A 65 3.67 9.24 12.25
N ARG A 66 2.79 8.56 11.50
CA ARG A 66 2.80 7.08 11.35
C ARG A 66 3.69 6.52 10.25
N ILE A 67 4.33 7.39 9.47
CA ILE A 67 5.10 7.06 8.26
C ILE A 67 6.36 6.25 8.51
N ARG A 68 7.11 6.61 9.56
CA ARG A 68 8.44 6.05 9.80
C ARG A 68 8.38 4.58 10.21
N ASN A 69 7.20 4.05 10.51
CA ASN A 69 7.00 2.65 10.86
C ASN A 69 6.75 1.72 9.65
N SER A 70 6.64 2.27 8.45
CA SER A 70 6.03 1.53 7.34
C SER A 70 6.97 1.06 6.23
N TYR A 71 8.09 1.72 5.90
CA TYR A 71 9.18 1.14 5.09
C TYR A 71 10.50 1.93 5.19
N TYR A 72 11.64 1.24 5.04
CA TYR A 72 13.01 1.76 5.30
C TYR A 72 13.44 2.89 4.35
N GLU A 73 13.11 2.78 3.07
CA GLU A 73 13.49 3.75 2.02
C GLU A 73 12.49 4.91 1.89
N TYR A 74 11.78 5.24 2.97
CA TYR A 74 10.77 6.28 2.90
C TYR A 74 11.37 7.62 2.46
N PRO A 75 10.86 8.25 1.39
CA PRO A 75 11.43 9.47 0.86
C PRO A 75 11.17 10.64 1.81
N THR A 76 12.24 11.24 2.33
CA THR A 76 12.17 12.36 3.28
C THR A 76 11.44 13.58 2.72
N ALA A 77 11.47 13.77 1.39
CA ALA A 77 10.77 14.85 0.69
C ALA A 77 9.24 14.66 0.63
N ARG A 78 8.73 13.45 0.91
CA ARG A 78 7.31 13.12 0.81
C ARG A 78 6.75 12.63 2.15
N PRO A 79 6.67 13.48 3.21
CA PRO A 79 6.44 13.07 4.60
C PRO A 79 4.97 12.83 4.97
N GLU A 80 4.09 12.46 4.05
CA GLU A 80 2.66 12.22 4.32
C GLU A 80 2.22 10.79 3.96
N LEU A 81 1.41 10.20 4.82
CA LEU A 81 0.69 8.94 4.64
C LEU A 81 -0.77 9.27 4.42
N VAL A 82 -1.39 8.62 3.45
CA VAL A 82 -2.84 8.65 3.28
C VAL A 82 -3.42 7.31 3.70
N SER A 83 -4.17 7.28 4.80
CA SER A 83 -4.87 6.10 5.28
C SER A 83 -6.28 6.05 4.72
N ILE A 84 -6.60 4.98 4.00
CA ILE A 84 -7.91 4.73 3.40
C ILE A 84 -8.57 3.56 4.11
N HIS A 85 -9.61 3.84 4.89
CA HIS A 85 -10.37 2.81 5.58
C HIS A 85 -11.45 2.23 4.66
N LEU A 86 -11.27 0.98 4.25
CA LEU A 86 -12.22 0.19 3.48
C LEU A 86 -13.35 -0.29 4.41
N THR A 87 -14.59 -0.21 3.93
CA THR A 87 -15.79 -0.47 4.74
C THR A 87 -16.76 -1.45 4.08
N SER A 88 -16.32 -2.15 3.03
CA SER A 88 -17.09 -3.15 2.30
C SER A 88 -17.12 -4.52 2.99
N ASP A 89 -17.86 -5.48 2.42
CA ASP A 89 -17.89 -6.87 2.85
C ASP A 89 -16.47 -7.46 2.94
N SER A 90 -16.18 -8.14 4.05
CA SER A 90 -14.86 -8.71 4.33
C SER A 90 -14.41 -9.72 3.28
N LYS A 91 -15.31 -10.56 2.75
CA LYS A 91 -15.01 -11.53 1.68
C LYS A 91 -14.63 -10.82 0.40
N LYS A 92 -15.24 -9.67 0.09
CA LYS A 92 -14.87 -8.87 -1.08
C LYS A 92 -13.50 -8.23 -0.93
N VAL A 93 -13.21 -7.63 0.22
CA VAL A 93 -11.89 -7.02 0.48
C VAL A 93 -10.80 -8.10 0.50
N LEU A 94 -11.00 -9.21 1.20
CA LEU A 94 -10.01 -10.27 1.31
C LEU A 94 -9.90 -11.11 0.03
N GLY A 95 -11.02 -11.42 -0.61
CA GLY A 95 -11.02 -12.27 -1.82
C GLY A 95 -10.62 -11.54 -3.09
N THR A 96 -10.93 -10.25 -3.22
CA THR A 96 -10.70 -9.50 -4.47
C THR A 96 -9.65 -8.40 -4.31
N PHE A 97 -9.82 -7.50 -3.34
CA PHE A 97 -8.94 -6.34 -3.20
C PHE A 97 -7.53 -6.76 -2.79
N SER A 98 -7.42 -7.61 -1.76
CA SER A 98 -6.13 -8.08 -1.24
C SER A 98 -5.34 -8.89 -2.26
N ARG A 99 -6.04 -9.52 -3.21
CA ARG A 99 -5.47 -10.35 -4.27
C ARG A 99 -5.16 -9.57 -5.54
N SER A 100 -5.40 -8.26 -5.58
CA SER A 100 -5.23 -7.42 -6.78
C SER A 100 -4.20 -6.31 -6.55
N PRO A 101 -2.92 -6.60 -6.79
CA PRO A 101 -1.81 -5.70 -6.44
C PRO A 101 -1.78 -4.53 -7.41
N GLN A 102 -2.08 -4.84 -8.67
CA GLN A 102 -2.19 -3.84 -9.70
C GLN A 102 -3.30 -2.83 -9.41
N LEU A 103 -4.43 -3.27 -8.83
CA LEU A 103 -5.49 -2.36 -8.40
C LEU A 103 -4.99 -1.44 -7.28
N MET A 104 -4.39 -2.02 -6.23
CA MET A 104 -3.87 -1.26 -5.09
C MET A 104 -2.83 -0.22 -5.53
N VAL A 105 -1.84 -0.64 -6.33
CA VAL A 105 -0.77 0.25 -6.79
C VAL A 105 -1.31 1.34 -7.72
N ASN A 106 -2.29 1.06 -8.58
CA ASN A 106 -2.87 2.07 -9.47
C ASN A 106 -3.61 3.15 -8.66
N LEU A 107 -4.42 2.74 -7.68
CA LEU A 107 -5.14 3.66 -6.81
C LEU A 107 -4.17 4.48 -5.95
N GLY A 108 -3.17 3.83 -5.34
CA GLY A 108 -2.16 4.52 -4.54
C GLY A 108 -1.31 5.48 -5.37
N ALA A 109 -0.88 5.06 -6.56
CA ALA A 109 -0.10 5.89 -7.49
C ALA A 109 -0.87 7.15 -7.90
N GLN A 110 -2.18 7.06 -8.12
CA GLN A 110 -3.00 8.23 -8.46
C GLN A 110 -2.97 9.31 -7.36
N ILE A 111 -3.00 8.91 -6.09
CA ILE A 111 -2.88 9.84 -4.95
C ILE A 111 -1.46 10.39 -4.87
N ILE A 112 -0.45 9.52 -4.87
CA ILE A 112 0.97 9.92 -4.76
C ILE A 112 1.37 10.87 -5.90
N ALA A 113 0.81 10.68 -7.09
CA ALA A 113 1.08 11.53 -8.25
C ALA A 113 0.44 12.92 -8.19
N GLY A 114 -0.69 13.07 -7.48
CA GLY A 114 -1.37 14.37 -7.28
C GLY A 114 -1.02 15.05 -5.96
N CYS A 115 -0.46 14.32 -5.00
CA CYS A 115 -0.07 14.80 -3.68
C CYS A 115 1.45 14.71 -3.51
N ASP A 116 2.17 15.78 -3.85
CA ASP A 116 3.64 15.80 -3.85
C ASP A 116 4.29 15.48 -2.50
N ARG A 117 3.56 15.72 -1.41
CA ARG A 117 4.02 15.42 -0.05
C ARG A 117 3.70 13.99 0.40
N VAL A 118 2.89 13.24 -0.33
CA VAL A 118 2.48 11.89 0.04
C VAL A 118 3.49 10.87 -0.48
N GLY A 119 4.13 10.15 0.43
CA GLY A 119 5.07 9.07 0.13
C GLY A 119 4.47 7.67 0.30
N MET A 120 3.25 7.57 0.84
CA MET A 120 2.57 6.29 1.06
C MET A 120 1.05 6.43 1.11
N VAL A 121 0.37 5.41 0.61
CA VAL A 121 -1.07 5.19 0.79
C VAL A 121 -1.23 3.83 1.47
N GLU A 122 -1.99 3.76 2.55
CA GLU A 122 -2.37 2.48 3.16
C GLU A 122 -3.85 2.22 2.97
N PHE A 123 -4.19 1.00 2.57
CA PHE A 123 -5.55 0.50 2.61
C PHE A 123 -5.70 -0.35 3.86
N SER A 124 -6.66 -0.01 4.71
CA SER A 124 -6.94 -0.76 5.95
C SER A 124 -8.41 -1.10 6.08
N ALA A 125 -8.74 -2.09 6.90
CA ALA A 125 -10.11 -2.48 7.21
C ALA A 125 -10.24 -2.82 8.71
N PRO A 126 -11.39 -2.53 9.37
CA PRO A 126 -11.52 -2.64 10.82
C PRO A 126 -11.73 -4.05 11.36
N TRP A 127 -12.13 -5.00 10.51
CA TRP A 127 -12.48 -6.37 10.95
C TRP A 127 -11.29 -7.34 10.99
N GLU A 128 -10.11 -6.93 10.51
CA GLU A 128 -8.88 -7.73 10.57
C GLU A 128 -7.65 -6.81 10.74
N GLU A 129 -6.49 -7.35 11.10
CA GLU A 129 -5.17 -6.69 10.98
C GLU A 129 -4.80 -6.47 9.49
N PHE A 130 -5.78 -6.12 8.67
CA PHE A 130 -5.66 -5.86 7.27
C PHE A 130 -5.06 -4.47 7.08
N VAL A 131 -3.77 -4.45 6.78
CA VAL A 131 -3.05 -3.27 6.30
C VAL A 131 -2.34 -3.66 5.02
N ARG A 132 -2.60 -2.92 3.94
CA ARG A 132 -1.97 -3.09 2.63
C ARG A 132 -1.35 -1.75 2.19
N PRO A 133 -0.05 -1.54 2.41
CA PRO A 133 0.60 -0.30 2.03
C PRO A 133 1.05 -0.29 0.57
N VAL A 134 1.06 0.92 0.02
CA VAL A 134 1.54 1.29 -1.32
C VAL A 134 2.48 2.48 -1.15
N GLY A 135 3.74 2.36 -1.56
CA GLY A 135 4.78 3.35 -1.28
C GLY A 135 5.45 3.88 -2.53
N TYR A 136 6.00 5.09 -2.44
CA TYR A 136 6.82 5.72 -3.45
C TYR A 136 8.31 5.41 -3.22
N PHE A 137 9.05 5.14 -4.30
CA PHE A 137 10.46 4.80 -4.27
C PHE A 137 11.30 5.84 -5.01
N ASN A 138 12.58 5.95 -4.64
CA ASN A 138 13.52 6.94 -5.18
C ASN A 138 13.76 6.80 -6.69
N ASP A 139 13.46 5.63 -7.27
CA ASP A 139 13.49 5.42 -8.72
C ASP A 139 12.20 5.86 -9.45
N ASN A 140 11.38 6.65 -8.76
CA ASN A 140 10.14 7.22 -9.26
C ASN A 140 9.07 6.17 -9.60
N THR A 141 9.07 5.06 -8.86
CA THR A 141 8.03 4.05 -8.93
C THR A 141 7.17 4.05 -7.68
N VAL A 142 5.97 3.51 -7.80
CA VAL A 142 5.03 3.24 -6.72
C VAL A 142 4.79 1.73 -6.70
N ARG A 143 4.83 1.13 -5.51
CA ARG A 143 4.80 -0.33 -5.35
C ARG A 143 3.94 -0.74 -4.16
N THR A 144 3.22 -1.86 -4.29
CA THR A 144 2.60 -2.56 -3.16
C THR A 144 3.63 -3.41 -2.43
N PHE A 145 3.58 -3.46 -1.09
CA PHE A 145 4.55 -4.24 -0.32
C PHE A 145 4.03 -4.64 1.05
N SER A 146 4.63 -5.67 1.64
CA SER A 146 4.37 -6.11 3.01
C SER A 146 5.68 -6.22 3.78
N TRP A 147 5.57 -6.17 5.10
CA TRP A 147 6.57 -6.77 5.96
C TRP A 147 6.42 -8.29 5.91
N ILE A 148 7.53 -8.99 5.72
CA ILE A 148 7.64 -10.45 5.89
C ILE A 148 8.44 -10.66 7.16
N GLU A 149 7.88 -11.37 8.13
CA GLU A 149 8.60 -11.76 9.34
C GLU A 149 9.76 -12.68 8.95
N ASN A 150 10.97 -12.28 9.35
CA ASN A 150 12.18 -13.05 9.20
C ASN A 150 12.57 -13.59 10.58
N ARG A 151 12.51 -14.91 10.74
CA ARG A 151 12.72 -15.60 12.02
C ARG A 151 14.15 -16.08 12.22
N ASP A 152 15.03 -15.92 11.23
CA ASP A 152 16.42 -16.40 11.29
C ASP A 152 17.33 -15.36 11.94
N GLU A 153 17.75 -15.62 13.18
CA GLU A 153 18.62 -14.76 13.98
C GLU A 153 20.00 -14.51 13.34
N ALA A 154 20.52 -15.45 12.54
CA ALA A 154 21.77 -15.28 11.81
C ALA A 154 21.62 -14.23 10.71
N GLU A 155 20.49 -14.20 10.02
CA GLU A 155 20.17 -13.13 9.06
C GLU A 155 19.99 -11.78 9.78
N ILE A 156 19.36 -11.75 10.97
CA ILE A 156 19.20 -10.52 11.77
C ILE A 156 20.54 -9.84 12.04
N ARG A 157 21.53 -10.64 12.45
CA ARG A 157 22.86 -10.13 12.82
C ARG A 157 23.73 -9.80 11.60
N SER A 158 23.41 -10.36 10.43
CA SER A 158 24.21 -10.19 9.22
C SER A 158 24.06 -8.81 8.57
N GLY A 159 22.95 -8.10 8.78
CA GLY A 159 22.67 -6.81 8.14
C GLY A 159 22.65 -6.87 6.60
N LYS A 160 22.55 -8.06 6.02
CA LYS A 160 22.81 -8.33 4.60
C LYS A 160 21.80 -7.68 3.65
N TYR A 161 20.61 -7.32 4.13
CA TYR A 161 19.57 -6.78 3.28
C TYR A 161 19.21 -5.34 3.70
N PRO A 162 19.37 -4.35 2.80
CA PRO A 162 19.14 -2.93 3.11
C PRO A 162 17.67 -2.60 3.38
N ASN A 163 16.75 -3.53 3.16
CA ASN A 163 15.31 -3.39 3.32
C ASN A 163 14.77 -4.13 4.57
N GLN A 164 15.63 -4.38 5.57
CA GLN A 164 15.25 -5.01 6.83
C GLN A 164 15.03 -4.00 7.95
N ARG A 165 14.13 -4.33 8.87
CA ARG A 165 13.89 -3.59 10.10
C ARG A 165 13.77 -4.53 11.28
N VAL A 166 14.50 -4.22 12.35
CA VAL A 166 14.30 -4.87 13.65
C VAL A 166 13.19 -4.12 14.39
N VAL A 167 12.17 -4.86 14.81
CA VAL A 167 11.09 -4.39 15.67
C VAL A 167 11.17 -5.16 16.98
N VAL A 168 11.25 -4.43 18.09
CA VAL A 168 11.13 -5.02 19.42
C VAL A 168 9.65 -5.22 19.70
N THR A 169 9.24 -6.47 19.91
CA THR A 169 7.85 -6.82 20.21
C THR A 169 7.48 -6.45 21.64
N PRO A 170 6.19 -6.46 22.01
CA PRO A 170 5.75 -6.20 23.38
C PRO A 170 6.33 -7.17 24.42
N THR A 171 6.77 -8.36 24.02
CA THR A 171 7.39 -9.35 24.91
C THR A 171 8.90 -9.17 25.06
N GLY A 172 9.46 -8.12 24.43
CA GLY A 172 10.90 -7.86 24.41
C GLY A 172 11.68 -8.73 23.41
N SER A 173 11.01 -9.56 22.63
CA SER A 173 11.65 -10.31 21.55
C SER A 173 11.97 -9.38 20.38
N MET A 174 13.07 -9.65 19.66
CA MET A 174 13.39 -8.94 18.44
C MET A 174 12.87 -9.75 17.26
N SER A 175 11.90 -9.19 16.53
CA SER A 175 11.50 -9.71 15.23
C SER A 175 12.12 -8.85 14.14
N MET A 176 12.82 -9.47 13.20
CA MET A 176 13.25 -8.75 12.01
C MET A 176 12.20 -8.91 10.93
N TYR A 177 11.78 -7.80 10.36
CA TYR A 177 10.92 -7.80 9.20
C TYR A 177 11.74 -7.40 8.00
N LYS A 178 11.67 -8.19 6.92
CA LYS A 178 12.16 -7.75 5.62
C LYS A 178 11.01 -7.21 4.81
N TRP A 179 11.31 -6.20 4.02
CA TRP A 179 10.39 -5.71 3.02
C TRP A 179 10.24 -6.76 1.91
N GLY A 180 9.00 -7.09 1.55
CA GLY A 180 8.70 -8.01 0.47
C GLY A 180 7.56 -7.49 -0.38
N TYR A 181 7.68 -7.64 -1.70
CA TYR A 181 6.52 -7.45 -2.58
C TYR A 181 5.49 -8.51 -2.22
N TYR A 182 4.21 -8.14 -2.17
CA TYR A 182 3.14 -9.12 -2.01
C TYR A 182 3.17 -10.20 -3.11
N TYR A 183 3.90 -9.94 -4.21
CA TYR A 183 3.99 -10.76 -5.42
C TYR A 183 5.45 -10.73 -5.89
N SER A 184 6.34 -11.34 -5.13
CA SER A 184 7.55 -11.88 -5.72
C SER A 184 7.15 -13.22 -6.35
N PRO A 185 7.38 -13.46 -7.65
CA PRO A 185 7.24 -14.80 -8.23
C PRO A 185 8.12 -15.82 -7.51
#